data_AF-A0A7C1A4P9-F1
#
_entry.id   AF-A0A7C1A4P9-F1
#
_cell.length_a   1.000
_cell.length_b   1.000
_cell.length_c   1.000
_cell.angle_alpha   90.00
_cell.angle_beta   90.00
_cell.angle_gamma   90.00
#
_symmetry.space_group_name_H-M   'P 1'
#
loop_
_entity.id
_entity.type
_entity.pdbx_description
1 polymer ?
#
loop_
_entity_poly.entity_id
_entity_poly.type
_entity_poly.pdbx_seq_one_letter_code
_entity_poly.pdbx_strand_id
1 'polypeptide(L)'
;MENKEKKDVFDIIWDFFSSVKLAVVILISLSLTSIIGTIVEQRADQATNIALLAKFFGDSMAPTVYNIFVKLGFMDMYHSWWFVGLLVLFSINLTVCSLDRFPKTLRLVQTPMKPQGENAIKNLPVKKELSVRSGQTTAKDEVLNSFRSSRYRVFEATGENAVQLYSQKGKYTRFGVYVVHLSILLIFVGAIIGARLGFRGFLNLPEGDSYSYIYTSDGRTIPLGFTIHCNWYDTIYYKDTNTPQEFHSELVITEGGREILKKVVEVNDPLKYRGITFYQSSYGVMPGALEEFIAQDTPSDGRVNTLQPTFSRYPNSIGGFIIMVTPANGQPNTLALRRGDIFGIPGTDIKGAIIGFSPTLDRDRST
;
A
#
# COMPACT_ATOMS: atom_id res chain seq x y z
N MET A 1 35.19 13.28 -43.45
CA MET A 1 34.84 11.94 -42.93
C MET A 1 35.35 11.90 -41.51
N GLU A 2 34.45 12.11 -40.55
CA GLU A 2 34.78 12.17 -39.13
C GLU A 2 35.22 10.78 -38.65
N ASN A 3 36.40 10.73 -38.06
CA ASN A 3 37.06 9.52 -37.60
C ASN A 3 36.17 8.86 -36.54
N LYS A 4 35.46 7.79 -36.91
CA LYS A 4 34.59 7.05 -36.01
C LYS A 4 35.52 6.25 -35.08
N GLU A 5 35.98 6.88 -34.00
CA GLU A 5 36.67 6.17 -32.92
C GLU A 5 35.82 4.95 -32.54
N LYS A 6 36.47 3.78 -32.48
CA LYS A 6 35.81 2.56 -32.01
C LYS A 6 35.37 2.83 -30.58
N LYS A 7 34.07 3.01 -30.38
CA LYS A 7 33.48 3.13 -29.04
C LYS A 7 33.92 1.95 -28.20
N ASP A 8 34.45 2.26 -27.03
CA ASP A 8 34.80 1.23 -26.06
C ASP A 8 33.53 0.50 -25.60
N VAL A 9 33.68 -0.74 -25.12
CA VAL A 9 32.57 -1.52 -24.56
C VAL A 9 31.88 -0.74 -23.45
N PHE A 10 32.65 0.02 -22.67
CA PHE A 10 32.13 0.91 -21.63
C PHE A 10 31.19 1.98 -22.21
N ASP A 11 31.59 2.66 -23.29
CA ASP A 11 30.78 3.71 -23.92
C ASP A 11 29.46 3.15 -24.47
N ILE A 12 29.49 1.94 -25.02
CA ILE A 12 28.28 1.26 -25.51
C ILE A 12 27.32 0.97 -24.36
N ILE A 13 27.83 0.43 -23.24
CA ILE A 13 27.03 0.14 -22.05
C ILE A 13 26.48 1.45 -21.45
N TRP A 14 27.31 2.48 -21.33
CA TRP A 14 26.91 3.78 -20.81
C TRP A 14 25.81 4.42 -21.66
N ASP A 15 25.97 4.44 -22.99
CA ASP A 15 24.99 4.97 -23.93
C ASP A 15 23.65 4.21 -23.85
N PHE A 16 23.71 2.88 -23.67
CA PHE A 16 22.50 2.07 -23.48
C PHE A 16 21.74 2.49 -22.22
N PHE A 17 22.44 2.61 -21.08
CA PHE A 17 21.84 3.01 -19.81
C PHE A 17 21.51 4.51 -19.73
N SER A 18 22.10 5.35 -20.57
CA SER A 18 21.76 6.79 -20.70
C SER A 18 20.55 7.05 -21.61
N SER A 19 19.92 5.99 -22.15
CA SER A 19 18.79 6.11 -23.06
C SER A 19 17.48 6.45 -22.35
N VAL A 20 16.87 7.57 -22.74
CA VAL A 20 15.50 7.93 -22.33
C VAL A 20 14.47 6.96 -22.91
N LYS A 21 14.72 6.40 -24.10
CA LYS A 21 13.81 5.40 -24.69
C LYS A 21 13.75 4.14 -23.84
N LEU A 22 14.90 3.69 -23.33
CA LEU A 22 14.97 2.58 -22.40
C LEU A 22 14.17 2.89 -21.12
N ALA A 23 14.35 4.09 -20.55
CA ALA A 23 13.60 4.54 -19.38
C ALA A 23 12.08 4.42 -19.57
N VAL A 24 11.57 4.93 -20.71
CA VAL A 24 10.15 4.91 -21.04
C VAL A 24 9.63 3.48 -21.18
N VAL A 25 10.38 2.60 -21.86
CA VAL A 25 10.00 1.19 -22.01
C VAL A 25 9.92 0.51 -20.65
N ILE A 26 10.92 0.69 -19.78
CA ILE A 26 10.94 0.08 -18.44
C ILE A 26 9.76 0.60 -17.60
N LEU A 27 9.49 1.90 -17.63
CA LEU A 27 8.35 2.49 -16.90
C LEU A 27 7.01 1.93 -17.39
N ILE A 28 6.83 1.76 -18.70
CA ILE A 28 5.61 1.13 -19.26
C ILE A 28 5.51 -0.32 -18.79
N SER A 29 6.60 -1.10 -18.84
CA SER A 29 6.60 -2.49 -18.37
C SER A 29 6.27 -2.60 -16.88
N LEU A 30 6.86 -1.75 -16.03
CA LEU A 30 6.54 -1.68 -14.60
C LEU A 30 5.09 -1.29 -14.36
N SER A 31 4.56 -0.31 -15.12
CA SER A 31 3.17 0.12 -15.00
C SER A 31 2.20 -0.99 -15.39
N LEU A 32 2.41 -1.65 -16.53
CA LEU A 32 1.52 -2.71 -17.03
C LEU A 32 1.50 -3.91 -16.09
N THR A 33 2.65 -4.31 -15.57
CA THR A 33 2.74 -5.41 -14.61
C THR A 33 2.13 -5.03 -13.26
N SER A 34 2.34 -3.80 -12.78
CA SER A 34 1.72 -3.29 -11.55
C SER A 34 0.19 -3.33 -11.59
N ILE A 35 -0.45 -3.11 -12.75
CA ILE A 35 -1.91 -3.24 -12.91
C ILE A 35 -2.37 -4.67 -12.55
N ILE A 36 -1.63 -5.70 -12.96
CA ILE A 36 -1.96 -7.10 -12.65
C ILE A 36 -1.88 -7.32 -11.13
N GLY A 37 -0.85 -6.80 -10.47
CA GLY A 37 -0.69 -6.90 -9.02
C GLY A 37 -1.72 -6.11 -8.20
N THR A 38 -2.45 -5.17 -8.81
CA THR A 38 -3.60 -4.49 -8.19
C THR A 38 -4.87 -5.33 -8.28
N ILE A 39 -5.01 -6.15 -9.33
CA ILE A 39 -6.17 -7.04 -9.49
C ILE A 39 -6.01 -8.26 -8.57
N VAL A 40 -4.83 -8.87 -8.58
CA VAL A 40 -4.56 -10.10 -7.82
C VAL A 40 -4.06 -9.76 -6.42
N GLU A 41 -4.72 -10.32 -5.40
CA GLU A 41 -4.34 -10.08 -4.01
C GLU A 41 -2.99 -10.76 -3.71
N GLN A 42 -2.00 -9.96 -3.34
CA GLN A 42 -0.62 -10.42 -3.17
C GLN A 42 -0.48 -11.25 -1.90
N ARG A 43 0.11 -12.46 -2.02
CA ARG A 43 0.33 -13.40 -0.92
C ARG A 43 -0.93 -13.79 -0.15
N ALA A 44 -2.10 -13.65 -0.77
CA ALA A 44 -3.37 -14.13 -0.22
C ALA A 44 -3.46 -15.66 -0.29
N ASP A 45 -4.43 -16.21 0.44
CA ASP A 45 -4.74 -17.63 0.35
C ASP A 45 -5.17 -18.03 -1.08
N GLN A 46 -4.85 -19.27 -1.45
CA GLN A 46 -5.17 -19.82 -2.77
C GLN A 46 -6.66 -19.74 -3.08
N ALA A 47 -7.54 -20.02 -2.10
CA ALA A 47 -8.98 -20.00 -2.30
C ALA A 47 -9.50 -18.60 -2.67
N THR A 48 -8.96 -17.55 -2.02
CA THR A 48 -9.32 -16.15 -2.28
C THR A 48 -9.02 -15.76 -3.72
N ASN A 49 -7.80 -16.02 -4.18
CA ASN A 49 -7.39 -15.67 -5.54
C ASN A 49 -8.06 -16.52 -6.62
N ILE A 50 -8.34 -17.81 -6.35
CA ILE A 50 -9.12 -18.64 -7.28
C ILE A 50 -10.56 -18.11 -7.40
N ALA A 51 -11.21 -17.75 -6.29
CA ALA A 51 -12.55 -17.19 -6.30
C ALA A 51 -12.61 -15.84 -7.06
N LEU A 52 -11.58 -15.00 -6.93
CA LEU A 52 -11.44 -13.79 -7.72
C LEU A 52 -11.30 -14.11 -9.21
N LEU A 53 -10.40 -15.02 -9.58
CA LEU A 53 -10.17 -15.39 -10.98
C LEU A 53 -11.40 -16.06 -11.60
N ALA A 54 -12.20 -16.80 -10.84
CA ALA A 54 -13.45 -17.38 -11.30
C ALA A 54 -14.45 -16.32 -11.77
N LYS A 55 -14.48 -15.13 -11.15
CA LYS A 55 -15.32 -14.01 -11.60
C LYS A 55 -14.93 -13.49 -12.98
N PHE A 56 -13.68 -13.64 -13.40
CA PHE A 56 -13.16 -13.14 -14.68
C PHE A 56 -13.06 -14.21 -15.77
N PHE A 57 -12.69 -15.44 -15.39
CA PHE A 57 -12.35 -16.52 -16.31
C PHE A 57 -13.28 -17.74 -16.21
N GLY A 58 -14.22 -17.75 -15.25
CA GLY A 58 -15.13 -18.87 -14.98
C GLY A 58 -14.53 -19.94 -14.06
N ASP A 59 -15.40 -20.68 -13.37
CA ASP A 59 -15.01 -21.67 -12.35
C ASP A 59 -14.11 -22.79 -12.87
N SER A 60 -14.31 -23.21 -14.14
CA SER A 60 -13.54 -24.30 -14.75
C SER A 60 -12.11 -23.90 -15.12
N MET A 61 -11.88 -22.64 -15.48
CA MET A 61 -10.56 -22.14 -15.91
C MET A 61 -9.76 -21.49 -14.78
N ALA A 62 -10.42 -21.05 -13.70
CA ALA A 62 -9.78 -20.34 -12.60
C ALA A 62 -8.59 -21.09 -11.98
N PRO A 63 -8.64 -22.41 -11.70
CA PRO A 63 -7.49 -23.14 -11.16
C PRO A 63 -6.30 -23.19 -12.12
N THR A 64 -6.56 -23.32 -13.42
CA THR A 64 -5.52 -23.34 -14.47
C THR A 64 -4.83 -21.99 -14.58
N VAL A 65 -5.60 -20.90 -14.62
CA VAL A 65 -5.09 -19.53 -14.65
C VAL A 65 -4.29 -19.23 -13.38
N TYR A 66 -4.80 -19.64 -12.21
CA TYR A 66 -4.09 -19.50 -10.94
C TYR A 66 -2.71 -20.15 -10.98
N ASN A 67 -2.62 -21.41 -11.46
CA ASN A 67 -1.34 -22.11 -11.57
C ASN A 67 -0.36 -21.43 -12.54
N ILE A 68 -0.85 -20.84 -13.63
CA ILE A 68 -0.03 -20.03 -14.54
C ILE A 68 0.49 -18.78 -13.81
N PHE A 69 -0.37 -18.10 -13.07
CA PHE A 69 -0.01 -16.87 -12.35
C PHE A 69 1.01 -17.14 -11.25
N VAL A 70 0.90 -18.26 -10.53
CA VAL A 70 1.91 -18.70 -9.56
C VAL A 70 3.26 -18.92 -10.25
N LYS A 71 3.30 -19.63 -11.39
CA LYS A 71 4.54 -19.88 -12.14
C LYS A 71 5.19 -18.62 -12.68
N LEU A 72 4.38 -17.66 -13.14
CA LEU A 72 4.86 -16.35 -13.59
C LEU A 72 5.23 -15.42 -12.43
N GLY A 73 4.85 -15.77 -11.20
CA GLY A 73 5.12 -14.98 -10.00
C GLY A 73 4.13 -13.86 -9.74
N PHE A 74 2.96 -13.82 -10.40
CA PHE A 74 1.96 -12.74 -10.20
C PHE A 74 1.29 -12.75 -8.82
N MET A 75 1.32 -13.88 -8.10
CA MET A 75 0.79 -13.99 -6.74
C MET A 75 1.71 -13.36 -5.68
N ASP A 76 3.00 -13.20 -6.01
CA ASP A 76 3.98 -12.45 -5.19
C ASP A 76 4.88 -11.63 -6.13
N MET A 77 4.24 -10.78 -6.93
CA MET A 77 4.86 -10.10 -8.05
C MET A 77 5.99 -9.17 -7.60
N TYR A 78 5.77 -8.42 -6.52
CA TYR A 78 6.71 -7.43 -6.01
C TYR A 78 8.03 -8.02 -5.50
N HIS A 79 8.07 -9.33 -5.25
CA HIS A 79 9.28 -10.06 -4.85
C HIS A 79 9.82 -10.97 -5.95
N SER A 80 9.14 -11.06 -7.09
CA SER A 80 9.59 -11.87 -8.22
C SER A 80 10.90 -11.32 -8.80
N TRP A 81 11.78 -12.23 -9.22
CA TRP A 81 13.11 -11.88 -9.73
C TRP A 81 13.05 -10.93 -10.93
N TRP A 82 12.04 -11.08 -11.79
CA TRP A 82 11.89 -10.25 -12.99
C TRP A 82 11.38 -8.85 -12.65
N PHE A 83 10.47 -8.70 -11.69
CA PHE A 83 9.96 -7.39 -11.29
C PHE A 83 11.04 -6.60 -10.54
N VAL A 84 11.75 -7.26 -9.62
CA VAL A 84 12.92 -6.68 -8.96
C VAL A 84 14.01 -6.35 -9.98
N GLY A 85 14.22 -7.20 -10.97
CA GLY A 85 15.12 -6.94 -12.09
C GLY A 85 14.77 -5.66 -12.86
N LEU A 86 13.48 -5.44 -13.17
CA LEU A 86 13.00 -4.21 -13.81
C LEU A 86 13.23 -2.98 -12.92
N LEU A 87 12.99 -3.07 -11.61
CA LEU A 87 13.26 -1.97 -10.67
C LEU A 87 14.74 -1.63 -10.57
N VAL A 88 15.62 -2.63 -10.53
CA VAL A 88 17.08 -2.43 -10.54
C VAL A 88 17.53 -1.81 -11.85
N LEU A 89 17.04 -2.32 -12.99
CA LEU A 89 17.35 -1.79 -14.31
C LEU A 89 16.90 -0.32 -14.44
N PHE A 90 15.70 -0.01 -13.95
CA PHE A 90 15.19 1.36 -13.88
C PHE A 90 16.07 2.26 -13.02
N SER A 91 16.49 1.78 -11.84
CA SER A 91 17.34 2.53 -10.91
C SER A 91 18.71 2.86 -11.52
N ILE A 92 19.33 1.89 -12.22
CA ILE A 92 20.59 2.10 -12.94
C ILE A 92 20.40 3.12 -14.06
N ASN A 93 19.37 2.94 -14.89
CA ASN A 93 19.07 3.86 -15.99
C ASN A 93 18.82 5.29 -15.49
N LEU A 94 18.02 5.46 -14.44
CA LEU A 94 17.72 6.75 -13.83
C LEU A 94 18.99 7.43 -13.31
N THR A 95 19.88 6.65 -12.68
CA THR A 95 21.17 7.14 -12.15
C THR A 95 22.08 7.59 -13.29
N VAL A 96 22.31 6.73 -14.29
CA VAL A 96 23.18 7.03 -15.44
C VAL A 96 22.65 8.23 -16.24
N CYS A 97 21.36 8.27 -16.57
CA CYS A 97 20.73 9.40 -17.25
C CYS A 97 20.90 10.72 -16.46
N SER A 98 20.82 10.67 -15.13
CA SER A 98 21.03 11.85 -14.28
C SER A 98 22.48 12.30 -14.31
N LEU A 99 23.43 11.38 -14.14
CA LEU A 99 24.85 11.70 -14.15
C LEU A 99 25.32 12.25 -15.51
N ASP A 100 24.86 11.68 -16.61
CA ASP A 100 25.18 12.14 -17.97
C ASP A 100 24.73 13.59 -18.24
N ARG A 101 23.53 13.94 -17.74
CA ARG A 101 22.92 15.26 -17.99
C ARG A 101 23.35 16.34 -17.00
N PHE A 102 23.85 15.95 -15.83
CA PHE A 102 24.19 16.87 -14.75
C PHE A 102 25.22 17.93 -15.15
N PRO A 103 26.35 17.61 -15.82
CA PRO A 103 27.35 18.62 -16.20
C PRO A 103 26.80 19.71 -17.12
N LYS A 104 25.95 19.32 -18.09
CA LYS A 104 25.30 20.27 -19.01
C LYS A 104 24.37 21.22 -18.25
N THR A 105 23.61 20.68 -17.30
CA THR A 105 22.71 21.49 -16.47
C THR A 105 23.48 22.44 -15.56
N LEU A 106 24.53 21.95 -14.92
CA LEU A 106 25.39 22.76 -14.06
C LEU A 106 26.01 23.93 -14.82
N ARG A 107 26.58 23.68 -16.01
CA ARG A 107 27.12 24.72 -16.89
C ARG A 107 26.05 25.76 -17.23
N LEU A 108 24.82 25.34 -17.51
CA LEU A 108 23.73 26.25 -17.87
C LEU A 108 23.24 27.11 -16.70
N VAL A 109 23.33 26.61 -15.46
CA VAL A 109 22.99 27.38 -14.25
C VAL A 109 24.12 28.34 -13.84
N GLN A 110 25.37 27.93 -14.08
CA GLN A 110 26.56 28.73 -13.77
C GLN A 110 26.83 29.82 -14.80
N THR A 111 26.43 29.61 -16.07
CA THR A 111 26.62 30.60 -17.13
C THR A 111 25.72 31.82 -16.86
N PRO A 112 26.28 33.03 -16.67
CA PRO A 112 25.49 34.23 -16.45
C PRO A 112 24.73 34.59 -17.74
N MET A 113 23.53 35.18 -17.57
CA MET A 113 22.79 35.73 -18.70
C MET A 113 23.62 36.84 -19.36
N LYS A 114 23.73 36.77 -20.69
CA LYS A 114 24.41 37.78 -21.51
C LYS A 114 23.39 38.64 -22.25
N PRO A 115 23.75 39.90 -22.59
CA PRO A 115 22.96 40.72 -23.50
C PRO A 115 22.69 39.97 -24.80
N GLN A 116 21.47 40.11 -25.31
CA GLN A 116 21.00 39.44 -26.52
C GLN A 116 21.21 40.33 -27.73
N GLY A 117 21.72 39.76 -28.82
CA GLY A 117 21.82 40.47 -30.10
C GLY A 117 20.44 40.82 -30.66
N GLU A 118 20.40 41.82 -31.55
CA GLU A 118 19.15 42.36 -32.09
C GLU A 118 18.27 41.30 -32.75
N ASN A 119 18.86 40.38 -33.52
CA ASN A 119 18.14 39.27 -34.15
C ASN A 119 17.52 38.31 -33.12
N ALA A 120 18.19 38.09 -31.97
CA ALA A 120 17.65 37.25 -30.92
C ALA A 120 16.43 37.90 -30.25
N ILE A 121 16.46 39.23 -30.04
CA ILE A 121 15.31 39.99 -29.52
C ILE A 121 14.14 39.96 -30.51
N LYS A 122 14.40 40.17 -31.80
CA LYS A 122 13.38 40.13 -32.87
C LYS A 122 12.67 38.78 -32.94
N ASN A 123 13.36 37.69 -32.60
CA ASN A 123 12.83 36.33 -32.66
C ASN A 123 12.26 35.83 -31.32
N LEU A 124 12.13 36.69 -30.31
CA LEU A 124 11.48 36.29 -29.06
C LEU A 124 9.99 35.97 -29.28
N PRO A 125 9.48 34.85 -28.73
CA PRO A 125 8.09 34.45 -28.92
C PRO A 125 7.10 35.41 -28.26
N VAL A 126 7.51 36.09 -27.20
CA VAL A 126 6.72 37.13 -26.53
C VAL A 126 7.50 38.44 -26.60
N LYS A 127 7.02 39.37 -27.42
CA LYS A 127 7.62 40.70 -27.60
C LYS A 127 6.54 41.76 -27.77
N LYS A 128 6.82 42.97 -27.29
CA LYS A 128 5.98 44.16 -27.47
C LYS A 128 6.88 45.37 -27.64
N GLU A 129 6.65 46.14 -28.69
CA GLU A 129 7.35 47.40 -28.95
C GLU A 129 6.47 48.56 -28.46
N LEU A 130 7.09 49.51 -27.78
CA LEU A 130 6.42 50.67 -27.19
C LEU A 130 7.18 51.93 -27.58
N SER A 131 6.49 52.88 -28.22
CA SER A 131 7.05 54.19 -28.54
C SER A 131 6.78 55.14 -27.39
N VAL A 132 7.84 55.70 -26.79
CA VAL A 132 7.76 56.62 -25.64
C VAL A 132 8.21 58.02 -26.08
N ARG A 133 7.56 59.06 -25.56
CA ARG A 133 7.90 60.47 -25.86
C ARG A 133 9.05 61.02 -24.99
N SER A 134 9.53 60.24 -24.03
CA SER A 134 10.61 60.62 -23.11
C SER A 134 12.00 60.32 -23.69
N GLY A 135 13.02 61.01 -23.19
CA GLY A 135 14.41 60.74 -23.54
C GLY A 135 14.87 59.35 -23.06
N GLN A 136 15.87 58.77 -23.72
CA GLN A 136 16.35 57.40 -23.47
C GLN A 136 16.66 57.13 -21.99
N THR A 137 17.30 58.09 -21.30
CA THR A 137 17.66 57.97 -19.87
C THR A 137 16.42 57.87 -18.97
N THR A 138 15.44 58.76 -19.17
CA THR A 138 14.20 58.76 -18.37
C THR A 138 13.39 57.49 -18.59
N ALA A 139 13.27 57.04 -19.84
CA ALA A 139 12.60 55.78 -20.17
C ALA A 139 13.31 54.57 -19.55
N LYS A 140 14.65 54.56 -19.56
CA LYS A 140 15.45 53.52 -18.90
C LYS A 140 15.14 53.44 -17.41
N ASP A 141 15.20 54.57 -16.71
CA ASP A 141 15.07 54.61 -15.25
C ASP A 141 13.66 54.21 -14.80
N GLU A 142 12.63 54.60 -15.54
CA GLU A 142 11.25 54.22 -15.27
C GLU A 142 11.03 52.70 -15.43
N VAL A 143 11.55 52.11 -16.50
CA VAL A 143 11.51 50.66 -16.74
C VAL A 143 12.31 49.92 -15.66
N LEU A 144 13.50 50.40 -15.32
CA LEU A 144 14.34 49.81 -14.28
C LEU A 144 13.64 49.81 -12.91
N ASN A 145 12.98 50.92 -12.55
CA ASN A 145 12.23 51.04 -11.30
C ASN A 145 11.03 50.09 -11.25
N SER A 146 10.31 49.93 -12.36
CA SER A 146 9.19 48.98 -12.48
C SER A 146 9.64 47.52 -12.31
N PHE A 147 10.78 47.13 -12.90
CA PHE A 147 11.34 45.80 -12.69
C PHE A 147 11.84 45.58 -11.26
N ARG A 148 12.46 46.60 -10.65
CA ARG A 148 12.94 46.54 -9.26
C ARG A 148 11.80 46.44 -8.25
N SER A 149 10.69 47.18 -8.44
CA SER A 149 9.50 47.08 -7.58
C SER A 149 8.89 45.67 -7.64
N SER A 150 9.00 45.00 -8.79
CA SER A 150 8.60 43.60 -8.99
C SER A 150 9.64 42.56 -8.51
N ARG A 151 10.67 42.98 -7.76
CA ARG A 151 11.75 42.14 -7.19
C ARG A 151 12.57 41.38 -8.24
N TYR A 152 12.74 41.94 -9.43
CA TYR A 152 13.67 41.40 -10.43
C TYR A 152 15.09 41.94 -10.22
N ARG A 153 16.08 41.06 -10.37
CA ARG A 153 17.49 41.44 -10.46
C ARG A 153 17.82 41.80 -11.91
N VAL A 154 17.80 43.09 -12.21
CA VAL A 154 18.06 43.62 -13.55
C VAL A 154 19.55 43.88 -13.76
N PHE A 155 20.05 43.53 -14.92
CA PHE A 155 21.38 43.83 -15.42
C PHE A 155 21.26 44.81 -16.60
N GLU A 156 22.24 45.69 -16.73
CA GLU A 156 22.32 46.69 -17.79
C GLU A 156 23.51 46.37 -18.69
N ALA A 157 23.30 46.47 -20.01
CA ALA A 157 24.36 46.50 -21.00
C ALA A 157 24.14 47.73 -21.88
N THR A 158 25.09 48.67 -21.83
CA THR A 158 25.09 49.90 -22.63
C THR A 158 25.87 49.65 -23.92
N GLY A 159 25.21 49.77 -25.06
CA GLY A 159 25.86 49.86 -26.37
C GLY A 159 25.93 51.32 -26.85
N GLU A 160 26.57 51.56 -28.00
CA GLU A 160 26.80 52.92 -28.53
C GLU A 160 25.50 53.73 -28.76
N ASN A 161 24.41 53.07 -29.18
CA ASN A 161 23.12 53.73 -29.47
C ASN A 161 21.91 53.11 -28.74
N ALA A 162 22.11 52.08 -27.91
CA ALA A 162 21.01 51.36 -27.27
C ALA A 162 21.40 50.88 -25.87
N VAL A 163 20.44 50.91 -24.96
CA VAL A 163 20.58 50.32 -23.62
C VAL A 163 19.71 49.07 -23.55
N GLN A 164 20.32 47.95 -23.16
CA GLN A 164 19.61 46.70 -22.94
C GLN A 164 19.50 46.42 -21.44
N LEU A 165 18.27 46.28 -20.96
CA LEU A 165 17.96 45.79 -19.63
C LEU A 165 17.52 44.33 -19.72
N TYR A 166 18.13 43.46 -18.92
CA TYR A 166 17.79 42.03 -18.91
C TYR A 166 17.80 41.46 -17.50
N SER A 167 17.01 40.41 -17.27
CA SER A 167 16.84 39.79 -15.97
C SER A 167 16.52 38.30 -16.12
N GLN A 168 16.97 37.49 -15.18
CA GLN A 168 16.68 36.06 -15.12
C GLN A 168 16.27 35.65 -13.70
N LYS A 169 15.16 34.93 -13.60
CA LYS A 169 14.68 34.32 -12.35
C LYS A 169 14.56 32.81 -12.52
N GLY A 170 14.73 32.07 -11.42
CA GLY A 170 14.48 30.62 -11.40
C GLY A 170 15.58 29.77 -12.06
N LYS A 171 16.82 30.24 -12.20
CA LYS A 171 17.89 29.43 -12.82
C LYS A 171 18.08 28.05 -12.16
N TYR A 172 17.88 27.96 -10.84
CA TYR A 172 18.03 26.72 -10.06
C TYR A 172 16.88 25.71 -10.22
N THR A 173 15.73 26.10 -10.79
CA THR A 173 14.61 25.15 -11.01
C THR A 173 15.01 24.00 -11.95
N ARG A 174 16.05 24.22 -12.77
CA ARG A 174 16.68 23.20 -13.61
C ARG A 174 17.23 22.01 -12.82
N PHE A 175 17.54 22.19 -11.52
CA PHE A 175 17.96 21.08 -10.65
C PHE A 175 16.79 20.24 -10.12
N GLY A 176 15.53 20.68 -10.30
CA GLY A 176 14.36 20.01 -9.74
C GLY A 176 14.25 18.54 -10.16
N VAL A 177 14.57 18.21 -11.42
CA VAL A 177 14.53 16.82 -11.91
C VAL A 177 15.50 15.91 -11.15
N TYR A 178 16.68 16.40 -10.77
CA TYR A 178 17.67 15.62 -10.02
C TYR A 178 17.23 15.37 -8.58
N VAL A 179 16.54 16.33 -7.97
CA VAL A 179 15.93 16.16 -6.64
C VAL A 179 14.87 15.06 -6.70
N VAL A 180 14.01 15.08 -7.73
CA VAL A 180 12.99 14.03 -7.93
C VAL A 180 13.65 12.68 -8.14
N HIS A 181 14.63 12.57 -9.03
CA HIS A 181 15.33 11.30 -9.28
C HIS A 181 16.01 10.77 -8.02
N LEU A 182 16.70 11.62 -7.26
CA LEU A 182 17.32 11.25 -6.00
C LEU A 182 16.29 10.76 -4.98
N SER A 183 15.13 11.42 -4.88
CA SER A 183 14.06 10.99 -3.96
C SER A 183 13.54 9.59 -4.28
N ILE A 184 13.34 9.26 -5.56
CA ILE A 184 12.90 7.93 -6.00
C ILE A 184 13.95 6.87 -5.64
N LEU A 185 15.24 7.15 -5.92
CA LEU A 185 16.33 6.25 -5.56
C LEU A 185 16.43 6.02 -4.04
N LEU A 186 16.26 7.09 -3.24
CA LEU A 186 16.26 6.99 -1.78
C LEU A 186 15.09 6.13 -1.26
N ILE A 187 13.89 6.28 -1.84
CA ILE A 187 12.73 5.45 -1.51
C ILE A 187 13.03 3.97 -1.80
N PHE A 188 13.63 3.65 -2.94
CA PHE A 188 13.98 2.26 -3.28
C PHE A 188 15.05 1.69 -2.35
N VAL A 189 16.08 2.46 -2.01
CA VAL A 189 17.08 2.03 -1.02
C VAL A 189 16.42 1.77 0.33
N GLY A 190 15.55 2.66 0.79
CA GLY A 190 14.78 2.48 2.02
C GLY A 190 13.90 1.23 1.98
N ALA A 191 13.24 0.95 0.86
CA ALA A 191 12.44 -0.25 0.67
C ALA A 191 13.29 -1.53 0.73
N ILE A 192 14.48 -1.54 0.11
CA ILE A 192 15.41 -2.69 0.15
C ILE A 192 15.91 -2.92 1.58
N ILE A 193 16.31 -1.86 2.28
CA ILE A 193 16.74 -1.93 3.69
C ILE A 193 15.61 -2.49 4.54
N GLY A 194 14.39 -1.97 4.39
CA GLY A 194 13.21 -2.44 5.11
C GLY A 194 12.86 -3.91 4.80
N ALA A 195 13.04 -4.35 3.56
CA ALA A 195 12.81 -5.75 3.17
C ALA A 195 13.86 -6.72 3.70
N ARG A 196 15.11 -6.26 3.92
CA ARG A 196 16.24 -7.10 4.38
C ARG A 196 16.41 -7.13 5.90
N LEU A 197 16.20 -5.99 6.55
CA LEU A 197 16.45 -5.82 7.99
C LEU A 197 15.15 -5.76 8.80
N GLY A 198 14.02 -5.48 8.16
CA GLY A 198 12.72 -5.48 8.81
C GLY A 198 12.19 -6.90 9.01
N PHE A 199 11.24 -7.02 9.93
CA PHE A 199 10.41 -8.21 10.06
C PHE A 199 8.93 -7.81 9.94
N ARG A 200 8.12 -8.77 9.54
CA ARG A 200 6.67 -8.64 9.49
C ARG A 200 6.07 -9.91 10.04
N GLY A 201 4.94 -9.76 10.72
CA GLY A 201 4.18 -10.87 11.25
C GLY A 201 2.77 -10.45 11.56
N PHE A 202 1.98 -11.44 11.97
CA PHE A 202 0.59 -11.30 12.36
C PHE A 202 0.40 -11.88 13.76
N LEU A 203 -0.65 -11.42 14.41
CA LEU A 203 -0.99 -11.73 15.79
C LEU A 203 -2.51 -11.62 15.84
N ASN A 204 -3.18 -12.68 16.26
CA ASN A 204 -4.60 -12.62 16.59
C ASN A 204 -4.69 -12.29 18.07
N LEU A 205 -5.17 -11.08 18.37
CA LEU A 205 -5.24 -10.53 19.72
C LEU A 205 -6.71 -10.28 20.10
N PRO A 206 -7.39 -11.22 20.77
CA PRO A 206 -8.74 -11.01 21.27
C PRO A 206 -8.79 -9.92 22.34
N GLU A 207 -9.98 -9.36 22.49
CA GLU A 207 -10.33 -8.55 23.65
C GLU A 207 -10.10 -9.32 24.95
N GLY A 208 -9.47 -8.67 25.93
CA GLY A 208 -9.12 -9.27 27.21
C GLY A 208 -7.82 -10.08 27.21
N ASP A 209 -7.24 -10.39 26.04
CA ASP A 209 -6.05 -11.22 25.94
C ASP A 209 -4.76 -10.42 25.81
N SER A 210 -3.65 -11.05 26.18
CA SER A 210 -2.30 -10.47 26.17
C SER A 210 -1.32 -11.41 25.48
N TYR A 211 -0.47 -10.88 24.60
CA TYR A 211 0.58 -11.63 23.91
C TYR A 211 1.91 -10.89 23.96
N SER A 212 3.01 -11.64 23.95
CA SER A 212 4.38 -11.09 23.96
C SER A 212 5.19 -11.49 22.72
N TYR A 213 4.52 -12.00 21.69
CA TYR A 213 5.14 -12.48 20.46
C TYR A 213 4.19 -12.32 19.26
N ILE A 214 4.73 -12.41 18.05
CA ILE A 214 3.99 -12.44 16.79
C ILE A 214 4.39 -13.67 15.97
N TYR A 215 3.56 -14.04 15.00
CA TYR A 215 3.86 -15.11 14.04
C TYR A 215 4.30 -14.52 12.69
N THR A 216 5.37 -15.04 12.11
CA THR A 216 5.76 -14.75 10.73
C THR A 216 4.95 -15.57 9.74
N SER A 217 5.00 -15.20 8.46
CA SER A 217 4.31 -15.94 7.37
C SER A 217 4.72 -17.41 7.24
N ASP A 218 5.90 -17.78 7.73
CA ASP A 218 6.40 -19.17 7.76
C ASP A 218 6.15 -19.87 9.11
N GLY A 219 5.34 -19.28 9.99
CA GLY A 219 4.90 -19.89 11.25
C GLY A 219 5.88 -19.79 12.42
N ARG A 220 7.01 -19.10 12.25
CA ARG A 220 7.96 -18.85 13.35
C ARG A 220 7.43 -17.77 14.29
N THR A 221 7.78 -17.86 15.57
CA THR A 221 7.45 -16.83 16.56
C THR A 221 8.60 -15.83 16.69
N ILE A 222 8.25 -14.54 16.75
CA ILE A 222 9.19 -13.46 17.06
C ILE A 222 8.77 -12.83 18.40
N PRO A 223 9.61 -12.88 19.45
CA PRO A 223 9.31 -12.23 20.71
C PRO A 223 9.35 -10.71 20.56
N LEU A 224 8.36 -10.01 21.11
CA LEU A 224 8.25 -8.54 21.07
C LEU A 224 9.18 -7.85 22.08
N GLY A 225 9.49 -8.53 23.20
CA GLY A 225 10.22 -7.93 24.33
C GLY A 225 9.36 -7.07 25.25
N PHE A 226 8.05 -6.99 24.97
CA PHE A 226 7.00 -6.37 25.78
C PHE A 226 5.71 -7.17 25.58
N THR A 227 4.70 -6.89 26.41
CA THR A 227 3.37 -7.50 26.27
C THR A 227 2.42 -6.49 25.65
N ILE A 228 1.65 -6.92 24.66
CA ILE A 228 0.56 -6.15 24.07
C ILE A 228 -0.77 -6.80 24.47
N HIS A 229 -1.70 -5.97 24.91
CA HIS A 229 -3.02 -6.34 25.39
C HIS A 229 -4.09 -5.58 24.60
N CYS A 230 -5.19 -6.24 24.26
CA CYS A 230 -6.36 -5.57 23.70
C CYS A 230 -7.42 -5.40 24.79
N ASN A 231 -7.71 -4.15 25.15
CA ASN A 231 -8.71 -3.83 26.15
C ASN A 231 -10.12 -4.04 25.61
N TRP A 232 -10.37 -3.56 24.39
CA TRP A 232 -11.65 -3.67 23.68
C TRP A 232 -11.42 -3.47 22.18
N TYR A 233 -12.34 -3.99 21.38
CA TYR A 233 -12.42 -3.67 19.96
C TYR A 233 -13.85 -3.25 19.59
N ASP A 234 -13.96 -2.37 18.60
CA ASP A 234 -15.24 -1.93 18.06
C ASP A 234 -15.21 -1.88 16.53
N THR A 235 -16.37 -2.11 15.93
CA THR A 235 -16.57 -2.12 14.48
C THR A 235 -17.77 -1.28 14.12
N ILE A 236 -17.51 -0.16 13.45
CA ILE A 236 -18.56 0.72 12.94
C ILE A 236 -18.89 0.25 11.53
N TYR A 237 -20.18 0.02 11.24
CA TYR A 237 -20.66 -0.43 9.94
C TYR A 237 -21.33 0.71 9.18
N TYR A 238 -21.25 0.68 7.85
CA TYR A 238 -22.02 1.58 7.00
C TYR A 238 -23.51 1.37 7.22
N LYS A 239 -24.27 2.47 7.33
CA LYS A 239 -25.73 2.43 7.46
C LYS A 239 -26.34 1.57 6.34
N ASP A 240 -27.25 0.69 6.74
CA ASP A 240 -27.99 -0.22 5.86
C ASP A 240 -27.15 -1.31 5.15
N THR A 241 -25.91 -1.53 5.57
CA THR A 241 -25.10 -2.66 5.09
C THR A 241 -24.35 -3.34 6.24
N ASN A 242 -24.02 -4.62 6.09
CA ASN A 242 -23.06 -5.29 6.98
C ASN A 242 -21.60 -5.04 6.57
N THR A 243 -21.34 -3.97 5.80
CA THR A 243 -19.99 -3.62 5.38
C THR A 243 -19.34 -2.78 6.46
N PRO A 244 -18.20 -3.22 7.03
CA PRO A 244 -17.49 -2.42 8.00
C PRO A 244 -16.96 -1.12 7.39
N GLN A 245 -17.10 -0.04 8.14
CA GLN A 245 -16.63 1.31 7.83
C GLN A 245 -15.34 1.62 8.60
N GLU A 246 -15.35 1.43 9.91
CA GLU A 246 -14.23 1.80 10.79
C GLU A 246 -13.99 0.71 11.83
N PHE A 247 -12.72 0.60 12.23
CA PHE A 247 -12.20 -0.43 13.11
C PHE A 247 -11.37 0.21 14.19
N HIS A 248 -11.80 0.04 15.44
CA HIS A 248 -11.12 0.60 16.60
C HIS A 248 -10.68 -0.54 17.51
N SER A 249 -9.44 -0.49 17.97
CA SER A 249 -8.96 -1.39 19.03
C SER A 249 -8.14 -0.60 20.04
N GLU A 250 -8.49 -0.64 21.31
CA GLU A 250 -7.63 -0.06 22.35
C GLU A 250 -6.53 -1.06 22.73
N LEU A 251 -5.31 -0.73 22.32
CA LEU A 251 -4.13 -1.52 22.61
C LEU A 251 -3.33 -0.92 23.75
N VAL A 252 -2.94 -1.78 24.68
CA VAL A 252 -2.13 -1.44 25.85
C VAL A 252 -0.82 -2.20 25.79
N ILE A 253 0.29 -1.48 25.88
CA ILE A 253 1.62 -2.06 26.03
C ILE A 253 2.01 -2.05 27.49
N THR A 254 2.41 -3.22 27.98
CA THR A 254 2.95 -3.40 29.32
C THR A 254 4.37 -3.93 29.30
N GLU A 255 5.22 -3.38 30.17
CA GLU A 255 6.57 -3.86 30.44
C GLU A 255 6.81 -3.93 31.95
N GLY A 256 7.36 -5.05 32.44
CA GLY A 256 7.61 -5.24 33.87
C GLY A 256 6.34 -5.10 34.74
N GLY A 257 5.17 -5.44 34.19
CA GLY A 257 3.87 -5.31 34.88
C GLY A 257 3.30 -3.89 34.96
N ARG A 258 3.90 -2.91 34.27
CA ARG A 258 3.40 -1.53 34.21
C ARG A 258 2.90 -1.20 32.82
N GLU A 259 1.77 -0.49 32.76
CA GLU A 259 1.29 0.13 31.53
C GLU A 259 2.26 1.24 31.10
N ILE A 260 2.77 1.10 29.87
CA ILE A 260 3.72 2.05 29.27
C ILE A 260 3.01 2.95 28.27
N LEU A 261 2.11 2.37 27.48
CA LEU A 261 1.40 3.07 26.42
C LEU A 261 0.01 2.46 26.26
N LYS A 262 -1.00 3.32 26.16
CA LYS A 262 -2.36 2.96 25.78
C LYS A 262 -2.76 3.82 24.59
N LYS A 263 -3.30 3.21 23.54
CA LYS A 263 -3.74 3.92 22.34
C LYS A 263 -4.84 3.14 21.64
N VAL A 264 -5.88 3.87 21.21
CA VAL A 264 -6.86 3.38 20.24
C VAL A 264 -6.20 3.38 18.87
N VAL A 265 -6.14 2.21 18.24
CA VAL A 265 -5.65 2.00 16.88
C VAL A 265 -6.82 2.10 15.91
N GLU A 266 -6.64 2.91 14.87
CA GLU A 266 -7.64 3.16 13.83
C GLU A 266 -7.00 3.05 12.43
N VAL A 267 -7.84 3.10 11.38
CA VAL A 267 -7.36 3.08 9.99
C VAL A 267 -6.44 4.28 9.76
N ASN A 268 -5.22 4.01 9.28
CA ASN A 268 -4.13 4.99 9.10
C ASN A 268 -3.56 5.62 10.38
N ASP A 269 -4.04 5.27 11.57
CA ASP A 269 -3.45 5.71 12.86
C ASP A 269 -2.96 4.51 13.71
N PRO A 270 -1.82 3.91 13.34
CA PRO A 270 -1.30 2.73 14.04
C PRO A 270 -0.69 3.06 15.40
N LEU A 271 -0.58 2.04 16.26
CA LEU A 271 0.24 2.08 17.46
C LEU A 271 1.71 1.84 17.08
N LYS A 272 2.62 2.68 17.59
CA LYS A 272 4.07 2.54 17.36
C LYS A 272 4.81 2.44 18.69
N TYR A 273 5.63 1.40 18.85
CA TYR A 273 6.45 1.22 20.04
C TYR A 273 7.71 0.41 19.74
N ARG A 274 8.87 0.85 20.28
CA ARG A 274 10.19 0.22 20.05
C ARG A 274 10.52 -0.10 18.58
N GLY A 275 10.09 0.78 17.66
CA GLY A 275 10.31 0.60 16.21
C GLY A 275 9.35 -0.41 15.54
N ILE A 276 8.41 -0.99 16.29
CA ILE A 276 7.35 -1.86 15.79
C ILE A 276 6.10 -1.02 15.56
N THR A 277 5.44 -1.22 14.42
CA THR A 277 4.17 -0.56 14.09
C THR A 277 3.07 -1.62 14.01
N PHE A 278 2.03 -1.47 14.83
CA PHE A 278 0.87 -2.36 14.86
C PHE A 278 -0.26 -1.75 14.05
N TYR A 279 -0.67 -2.48 13.01
CA TYR A 279 -1.81 -2.15 12.18
C TYR A 279 -2.92 -3.16 12.43
N GLN A 280 -4.16 -2.69 12.46
CA GLN A 280 -5.33 -3.57 12.40
C GLN A 280 -5.57 -3.95 10.92
N SER A 281 -5.30 -5.20 10.57
CA SER A 281 -5.33 -5.68 9.18
C SER A 281 -6.55 -6.51 8.81
N SER A 282 -7.08 -7.31 9.73
CA SER A 282 -8.27 -8.14 9.48
C SER A 282 -8.87 -8.69 10.77
N TYR A 283 -10.07 -9.25 10.66
CA TYR A 283 -10.63 -10.17 11.64
C TYR A 283 -10.16 -11.58 11.32
N GLY A 284 -9.36 -12.17 12.20
CA GLY A 284 -9.06 -13.59 12.14
C GLY A 284 -10.17 -14.41 12.79
N VAL A 285 -10.44 -15.61 12.29
CA VAL A 285 -11.16 -16.64 13.06
C VAL A 285 -10.12 -17.32 13.96
N MET A 286 -10.38 -17.39 15.26
CA MET A 286 -9.48 -18.05 16.21
C MET A 286 -9.35 -19.55 15.90
N PRO A 287 -8.14 -20.09 15.63
CA PRO A 287 -7.93 -21.52 15.48
C PRO A 287 -8.19 -22.20 16.84
N GLY A 288 -9.34 -22.84 16.99
CA GLY A 288 -9.79 -23.40 18.27
C GLY A 288 -11.11 -22.81 18.77
N ALA A 289 -11.66 -21.79 18.12
CA ALA A 289 -13.05 -21.38 18.28
C ALA A 289 -14.00 -22.37 17.59
N LEU A 290 -13.89 -23.66 17.96
CA LEU A 290 -15.04 -24.56 17.89
C LEU A 290 -15.85 -24.23 19.13
N GLU A 291 -16.88 -23.41 18.95
CA GLU A 291 -17.80 -23.02 20.01
C GLU A 291 -18.45 -24.26 20.63
N GLU A 292 -18.39 -24.39 21.96
CA GLU A 292 -19.10 -25.42 22.69
C GLU A 292 -20.61 -25.15 22.58
N PHE A 293 -21.27 -25.86 21.68
CA PHE A 293 -22.72 -25.82 21.49
C PHE A 293 -23.39 -26.73 22.53
N ILE A 294 -24.07 -26.15 23.51
CA ILE A 294 -24.96 -26.91 24.41
C ILE A 294 -26.36 -26.90 23.78
N ALA A 295 -26.78 -28.01 23.17
CA ALA A 295 -28.19 -28.19 22.83
C ALA A 295 -28.95 -28.64 24.08
N GLN A 296 -29.91 -27.83 24.53
CA GLN A 296 -30.88 -28.23 25.56
C GLN A 296 -32.17 -28.68 24.87
N ASP A 297 -32.54 -29.94 25.06
CA ASP A 297 -33.86 -30.45 24.73
C ASP A 297 -34.81 -30.17 25.91
N THR A 298 -36.02 -29.67 25.63
CA THR A 298 -37.11 -29.58 26.60
C THR A 298 -38.30 -30.33 26.02
N PRO A 299 -38.42 -31.65 26.22
CA PRO A 299 -39.57 -32.41 25.80
C PRO A 299 -40.81 -31.90 26.53
N SER A 300 -41.98 -32.24 26.00
CA SER A 300 -43.30 -31.92 26.57
C SER A 300 -43.55 -32.46 27.99
N ASP A 301 -42.60 -33.22 28.54
CA ASP A 301 -42.56 -33.70 29.93
C ASP A 301 -41.82 -32.76 30.90
N GLY A 302 -41.20 -31.68 30.40
CA GLY A 302 -40.51 -30.65 31.18
C GLY A 302 -39.08 -31.00 31.64
N ARG A 303 -38.47 -32.09 31.14
CA ARG A 303 -37.10 -32.47 31.51
C ARG A 303 -36.05 -31.86 30.59
N VAL A 304 -35.09 -31.12 31.13
CA VAL A 304 -33.99 -30.58 30.32
C VAL A 304 -32.92 -31.67 30.11
N ASN A 305 -32.73 -32.13 28.86
CA ASN A 305 -31.62 -33.02 28.51
C ASN A 305 -30.53 -32.24 27.77
N THR A 306 -29.28 -32.37 28.21
CA THR A 306 -28.12 -31.77 27.55
C THR A 306 -27.58 -32.72 26.48
N LEU A 307 -27.63 -32.31 25.21
CA LEU A 307 -26.99 -33.03 24.11
C LEU A 307 -25.54 -32.54 23.98
N GLN A 308 -24.56 -33.44 24.07
CA GLN A 308 -23.16 -33.15 23.76
C GLN A 308 -22.94 -33.30 22.25
N PRO A 309 -22.63 -32.23 21.51
CA PRO A 309 -22.29 -32.33 20.09
C PRO A 309 -20.91 -32.96 19.88
N THR A 310 -20.76 -33.73 18.81
CA THR A 310 -19.47 -34.20 18.33
C THR A 310 -18.97 -33.26 17.23
N PHE A 311 -17.90 -32.52 17.49
CA PHE A 311 -17.34 -31.57 16.51
C PHE A 311 -16.38 -32.27 15.55
N SER A 312 -16.58 -32.05 14.24
CA SER A 312 -15.58 -32.36 13.21
C SER A 312 -14.98 -31.07 12.67
N ARG A 313 -13.65 -31.01 12.57
CA ARG A 313 -12.91 -29.82 12.12
C ARG A 313 -13.08 -29.62 10.61
N TYR A 314 -13.80 -28.58 10.19
CA TYR A 314 -13.86 -28.18 8.78
C TYR A 314 -12.96 -26.95 8.53
N PRO A 315 -11.93 -27.08 7.67
CA PRO A 315 -11.18 -25.91 7.22
C PRO A 315 -12.12 -24.99 6.41
N ASN A 316 -12.14 -23.69 6.72
CA ASN A 316 -12.76 -22.62 5.91
C ASN A 316 -14.29 -22.40 6.03
N SER A 317 -14.96 -22.80 7.12
CA SER A 317 -16.36 -22.41 7.33
C SER A 317 -16.50 -20.94 7.74
N ILE A 318 -16.95 -20.09 6.80
CA ILE A 318 -17.27 -18.69 7.04
C ILE A 318 -18.66 -18.60 7.68
N GLY A 319 -18.72 -18.25 8.97
CA GLY A 319 -19.92 -17.69 9.62
C GLY A 319 -21.22 -18.51 9.56
N GLY A 320 -21.15 -19.83 9.48
CA GLY A 320 -22.32 -20.72 9.48
C GLY A 320 -22.03 -22.06 10.16
N PHE A 321 -23.06 -22.64 10.79
CA PHE A 321 -23.00 -23.99 11.37
C PHE A 321 -23.43 -25.03 10.33
N ILE A 322 -22.76 -26.18 10.33
CA ILE A 322 -23.19 -27.37 9.61
C ILE A 322 -23.54 -28.43 10.65
N ILE A 323 -24.83 -28.66 10.89
CA ILE A 323 -25.31 -29.70 11.80
C ILE A 323 -25.67 -30.92 10.98
N MET A 324 -25.04 -32.06 11.24
CA MET A 324 -25.46 -33.35 10.68
C MET A 324 -26.45 -33.99 11.64
N VAL A 325 -27.71 -34.07 11.23
CA VAL A 325 -28.77 -34.71 12.01
C VAL A 325 -29.02 -36.11 11.44
N THR A 326 -28.86 -37.13 12.28
CA THR A 326 -29.21 -38.51 11.90
C THR A 326 -30.46 -38.94 12.67
N PRO A 327 -31.61 -39.11 12.00
CA PRO A 327 -32.81 -39.64 12.66
C PRO A 327 -32.59 -41.10 13.05
N ALA A 328 -33.21 -41.57 14.14
CA ALA A 328 -33.04 -42.93 14.66
C ALA A 328 -33.28 -44.04 13.60
N ASN A 329 -34.13 -43.77 12.60
CA ASN A 329 -34.46 -44.68 11.49
C ASN A 329 -34.28 -44.01 10.10
N GLY A 330 -33.42 -43.00 9.96
CA GLY A 330 -33.33 -42.19 8.74
C GLY A 330 -31.92 -42.01 8.19
N GLN A 331 -31.82 -41.43 6.99
CA GLN A 331 -30.54 -41.01 6.41
C GLN A 331 -30.06 -39.70 7.06
N PRO A 332 -28.74 -39.52 7.25
CA PRO A 332 -28.20 -38.27 7.77
C PRO A 332 -28.60 -37.10 6.88
N ASN A 333 -29.04 -36.00 7.49
CA ASN A 333 -29.37 -34.77 6.78
C ASN A 333 -28.53 -33.61 7.32
N THR A 334 -28.01 -32.80 6.42
CA THR A 334 -27.07 -31.73 6.74
C THR A 334 -27.79 -30.39 6.72
N LEU A 335 -27.86 -29.72 7.87
CA LEU A 335 -28.47 -28.41 8.02
C LEU A 335 -27.36 -27.34 8.05
N ALA A 336 -27.40 -26.40 7.10
CA ALA A 336 -26.56 -25.21 7.10
C ALA A 336 -27.34 -24.05 7.72
N LEU A 337 -26.90 -23.58 8.89
CA LEU A 337 -27.65 -22.61 9.72
C LEU A 337 -26.83 -21.36 10.02
N ARG A 338 -27.53 -20.22 10.15
CA ARG A 338 -27.00 -18.90 10.51
C ARG A 338 -27.59 -18.42 11.84
N ARG A 339 -27.01 -17.38 12.44
CA ARG A 339 -27.57 -16.74 13.65
C ARG A 339 -28.95 -16.18 13.38
N GLY A 340 -29.89 -16.50 14.28
CA GLY A 340 -31.31 -16.19 14.14
C GLY A 340 -32.13 -17.27 13.42
N ASP A 341 -31.50 -18.26 12.79
CA ASP A 341 -32.24 -19.33 12.12
C ASP A 341 -32.92 -20.24 13.16
N ILE A 342 -34.20 -20.52 12.91
CA ILE A 342 -34.96 -21.54 13.63
C ILE A 342 -34.84 -22.83 12.81
N PHE A 343 -34.45 -23.92 13.44
CA PHE A 343 -34.32 -25.22 12.80
C PHE A 343 -35.17 -26.28 13.51
N GLY A 344 -35.71 -27.21 12.73
CA GLY A 344 -36.32 -28.43 13.24
C GLY A 344 -35.42 -29.61 12.95
N ILE A 345 -35.28 -30.54 13.88
CA ILE A 345 -34.52 -31.78 13.71
C ILE A 345 -35.39 -32.76 12.89
N PRO A 346 -35.04 -33.10 11.64
CA PRO A 346 -35.86 -33.96 10.80
C PRO A 346 -36.14 -35.33 11.45
N GLY A 347 -37.40 -35.74 11.47
CA GLY A 347 -37.81 -36.99 12.12
C GLY A 347 -38.05 -36.89 13.63
N THR A 348 -38.08 -35.68 14.20
CA THR A 348 -38.44 -35.40 15.59
C THR A 348 -39.33 -34.16 15.69
N ASP A 349 -39.99 -33.95 16.84
CA ASP A 349 -40.75 -32.72 17.12
C ASP A 349 -39.87 -31.57 17.67
N ILE A 350 -38.56 -31.76 17.70
CA ILE A 350 -37.61 -30.81 18.30
C ILE A 350 -37.39 -29.62 17.38
N LYS A 351 -37.56 -28.42 17.93
CA LYS A 351 -37.25 -27.13 17.29
C LYS A 351 -36.28 -26.33 18.16
N GLY A 352 -35.27 -25.73 17.54
CA GLY A 352 -34.29 -24.87 18.20
C GLY A 352 -34.07 -23.58 17.42
N ALA A 353 -33.43 -22.59 18.05
CA ALA A 353 -33.06 -21.33 17.41
C ALA A 353 -31.60 -20.97 17.76
N ILE A 354 -30.86 -20.41 16.81
CA ILE A 354 -29.49 -19.94 17.05
C ILE A 354 -29.52 -18.53 17.64
N ILE A 355 -29.34 -18.40 18.96
CA ILE A 355 -29.53 -17.14 19.71
C ILE A 355 -28.31 -16.21 19.73
N GLY A 356 -27.09 -16.70 19.52
CA GLY A 356 -25.89 -15.84 19.50
C GLY A 356 -24.60 -16.61 19.26
N PHE A 357 -23.55 -15.86 18.95
CA PHE A 357 -22.15 -16.30 18.96
C PHE A 357 -21.48 -15.52 20.09
N SER A 358 -20.91 -16.21 21.08
CA SER A 358 -20.09 -15.55 22.09
C SER A 358 -18.80 -16.35 22.26
N PRO A 359 -17.61 -15.74 22.06
CA PRO A 359 -16.34 -16.35 22.48
C PRO A 359 -16.26 -16.52 24.00
N THR A 360 -17.14 -15.85 24.73
CA THR A 360 -17.22 -15.80 26.19
C THR A 360 -18.63 -16.20 26.62
N LEU A 361 -18.87 -17.51 26.72
CA LEU A 361 -20.05 -17.99 27.44
C LEU A 361 -19.80 -17.77 28.96
N ASP A 362 -20.53 -16.79 29.48
CA ASP A 362 -21.14 -16.78 30.81
C ASP A 362 -20.22 -17.12 32.00
N ARG A 363 -19.34 -16.16 32.34
CA ARG A 363 -18.80 -16.01 33.70
C ARG A 363 -19.39 -14.76 34.35
N ASP A 364 -20.72 -14.67 34.43
CA ASP A 364 -21.42 -14.05 35.57
C ASP A 364 -22.92 -14.02 35.31
N ARG A 365 -23.66 -14.87 36.04
CA ARG A 365 -24.83 -14.46 36.83
C ARG A 365 -25.34 -15.63 37.68
N SER A 366 -24.68 -15.82 38.81
CA SER A 366 -25.37 -16.22 40.03
C SER A 366 -26.04 -14.99 40.65
N THR A 367 -27.32 -14.79 40.36
CA THR A 367 -28.31 -14.14 41.24
C THR A 367 -29.68 -14.71 40.95
#